data_AF-A0A812N3D8-F1
#
_entry.id   AF-A0A812N3D8-F1
#
_cell.length_a   1.000
_cell.length_b   1.000
_cell.length_c   1.000
_cell.angle_alpha   90.00
_cell.angle_beta   90.00
_cell.angle_gamma   90.00
#
_symmetry.space_group_name_H-M   'P 1'
#
loop_
_entity.id
_entity.type
_entity.pdbx_description
1 polymer ?
#
loop_
_entity_poly.entity_id
_entity_poly.type
_entity_poly.pdbx_seq_one_letter_code
_entity_poly.pdbx_strand_id
1 'polypeptide(L)'
;MLPSCRLRRPTSYGTQTHREKRSSNFPYATDIVRKLNEAPLQLLAHEVASQAQPPSDLKDRLLPVGFTTIFDYLFLLREACQALAPAGPAGLVLLAAAVSDFYVPEAEMATEKIQSRAHDGLTVQLRNVPKMLGAVREWAPKAFVLSFKLETNPNILLAKAAGALKKYKVDAVCSNVLHTIRDWVTIVEPDPVVGTGDDGDPGSDTLDKLLTEN
;
A
#
# COMPACT_ATOMS: atom_id res chain seq x y z
N MET A 1 -36.42 -21.92 5.24
CA MET A 1 -36.68 -20.95 6.32
C MET A 1 -35.34 -20.63 6.99
N LEU A 2 -34.90 -19.37 6.92
CA LEU A 2 -33.63 -18.89 7.47
C LEU A 2 -33.66 -18.97 9.01
N PRO A 3 -32.55 -19.35 9.69
CA PRO A 3 -32.50 -19.33 11.14
C PRO A 3 -32.29 -17.91 11.68
N SER A 4 -33.12 -17.55 12.68
CA SER A 4 -33.17 -16.26 13.36
C SER A 4 -31.85 -15.96 14.11
N CYS A 5 -31.19 -14.87 13.76
CA CYS A 5 -30.03 -14.35 14.48
C CYS A 5 -30.50 -13.50 15.69
N ARG A 6 -30.26 -13.98 16.93
CA ARG A 6 -30.54 -13.23 18.16
C ARG A 6 -29.40 -12.25 18.46
N LEU A 7 -29.68 -10.94 18.48
CA LEU A 7 -28.79 -9.95 19.09
C LEU A 7 -28.73 -10.18 20.61
N ARG A 8 -27.54 -10.45 21.15
CA ARG A 8 -27.28 -10.36 22.60
C ARG A 8 -26.88 -8.92 22.95
N ARG A 9 -27.57 -8.33 23.94
CA ARG A 9 -27.14 -7.09 24.59
C ARG A 9 -25.97 -7.37 25.54
N PRO A 10 -24.97 -6.48 25.69
CA PRO A 10 -23.91 -6.67 26.66
C PRO A 10 -24.44 -6.44 28.07
N THR A 11 -24.17 -7.39 28.97
CA THR A 11 -24.34 -7.26 30.43
C THR A 11 -23.34 -6.24 30.98
N SER A 12 -23.81 -5.29 31.78
CA SER A 12 -22.97 -4.36 32.53
C SER A 12 -22.25 -5.09 33.67
N TYR A 13 -20.93 -5.16 33.61
CA TYR A 13 -20.10 -5.33 34.80
C TYR A 13 -18.93 -4.36 34.70
N GLY A 14 -18.92 -3.38 35.61
CA GLY A 14 -17.80 -2.50 35.80
C GLY A 14 -16.72 -3.21 36.60
N THR A 15 -15.51 -3.24 36.05
CA THR A 15 -14.25 -3.26 36.79
C THR A 15 -13.19 -2.67 35.88
N GLN A 16 -12.48 -1.67 36.40
CA GLN A 16 -11.39 -0.96 35.72
C GLN A 16 -10.33 -1.94 35.25
N THR A 17 -10.10 -2.01 33.94
CA THR A 17 -8.84 -2.49 33.37
C THR A 17 -8.34 -1.46 32.39
N HIS A 18 -7.07 -1.12 32.57
CA HIS A 18 -6.31 -0.15 31.81
C HIS A 18 -6.46 -0.44 30.31
N ARG A 19 -7.28 0.36 29.62
CA ARG A 19 -7.47 0.26 28.18
C ARG A 19 -6.16 0.75 27.55
N GLU A 20 -5.25 -0.18 27.27
CA GLU A 20 -4.17 0.05 26.31
C GLU A 20 -4.82 0.58 25.05
N LYS A 21 -4.65 1.90 24.83
CA LYS A 21 -4.97 2.51 23.55
C LYS A 21 -4.12 1.74 22.54
N ARG A 22 -4.77 0.93 21.71
CA ARG A 22 -4.18 0.52 20.43
C ARG A 22 -4.01 1.79 19.61
N SER A 23 -2.97 2.56 19.91
CA SER A 23 -2.56 3.69 19.10
C SER A 23 -2.20 3.10 17.76
N SER A 24 -2.85 3.57 16.71
CA SER A 24 -2.38 3.32 15.36
C SER A 24 -0.88 3.62 15.32
N ASN A 25 -0.06 2.68 14.85
CA ASN A 25 1.39 2.88 14.61
C ASN A 25 1.71 4.00 13.60
N PHE A 26 0.73 4.82 13.23
CA PHE A 26 0.84 6.05 12.46
C PHE A 26 0.40 7.21 13.35
N PRO A 27 1.32 7.88 14.06
CA PRO A 27 1.02 9.06 14.86
C PRO A 27 0.55 10.26 14.01
N TYR A 28 0.69 10.20 12.68
CA TYR A 28 0.69 11.36 11.79
C TYR A 28 -0.54 11.46 10.87
N ALA A 29 -1.47 10.50 10.95
CA ALA A 29 -2.74 10.58 10.24
C ALA A 29 -3.84 11.18 11.15
N THR A 30 -3.47 12.03 12.10
CA THR A 30 -4.36 12.51 13.18
C THR A 30 -5.65 13.13 12.65
N ASP A 31 -5.59 13.91 11.57
CA ASP A 31 -6.78 14.50 10.98
C ASP A 31 -7.68 13.48 10.29
N ILE A 32 -7.12 12.54 9.52
CA ILE A 32 -7.92 11.48 8.89
C ILE A 32 -8.45 10.49 9.92
N VAL A 33 -7.64 10.09 10.89
CA VAL A 33 -8.03 9.26 12.04
C VAL A 33 -9.14 9.93 12.82
N ARG A 34 -9.02 11.23 13.11
CA ARG A 34 -10.07 12.01 13.78
C ARG A 34 -11.35 12.03 12.95
N LYS A 35 -11.25 12.38 11.66
CA LYS A 35 -12.40 12.41 10.74
C LYS A 35 -13.09 11.05 10.59
N LEU A 36 -12.33 9.97 10.52
CA LEU A 36 -12.85 8.59 10.50
C LEU A 36 -13.57 8.23 11.79
N ASN A 37 -13.06 8.66 12.95
CA ASN A 37 -13.70 8.37 14.23
C ASN A 37 -14.94 9.25 14.51
N GLU A 38 -14.90 10.52 14.12
CA GLU A 38 -15.97 11.49 14.40
C GLU A 38 -17.11 11.41 13.40
N ALA A 39 -16.81 11.30 12.10
CA ALA A 39 -17.80 11.33 11.03
C ALA A 39 -17.34 10.53 9.80
N PRO A 40 -17.26 9.18 9.90
CA PRO A 40 -16.71 8.33 8.84
C PRO A 40 -17.47 8.49 7.51
N LEU A 41 -18.80 8.60 7.57
CA LEU A 41 -19.63 8.80 6.39
C LEU A 41 -19.40 10.16 5.73
N GLN A 42 -19.02 11.19 6.48
CA GLN A 42 -18.70 12.50 5.90
C GLN A 42 -17.35 12.48 5.19
N LEU A 43 -16.33 11.82 5.74
CA LEU A 43 -15.05 11.64 5.03
C LEU A 43 -15.28 10.94 3.69
N LEU A 44 -16.09 9.87 3.70
CA LEU A 44 -16.42 9.10 2.50
C LEU A 44 -17.34 9.87 1.54
N ALA A 45 -18.17 10.80 2.02
CA ALA A 45 -19.12 11.57 1.19
C ALA A 45 -18.54 12.87 0.62
N HIS A 46 -17.62 13.53 1.33
CA HIS A 46 -17.14 14.87 0.99
C HIS A 46 -16.10 14.88 -0.14
N GLU A 47 -15.47 13.73 -0.44
CA GLU A 47 -14.55 13.56 -1.56
C GLU A 47 -15.22 13.08 -2.86
N VAL A 48 -16.42 12.47 -2.76
CA VAL A 48 -17.26 12.13 -3.92
C VAL A 48 -17.72 13.39 -4.67
N ALA A 49 -17.75 14.55 -3.98
CA ALA A 49 -18.22 15.80 -4.55
C ALA A 49 -17.19 16.54 -5.42
N SER A 50 -15.88 16.29 -5.27
CA SER A 50 -14.87 17.17 -5.86
C SER A 50 -14.14 16.61 -7.08
N GLN A 51 -14.07 15.30 -7.30
CA GLN A 51 -13.45 14.75 -8.52
C GLN A 51 -14.15 13.47 -9.01
N ALA A 52 -14.79 13.58 -10.18
CA ALA A 52 -15.44 12.51 -10.95
C ALA A 52 -16.63 11.82 -10.24
N GLN A 53 -17.85 12.11 -10.72
CA GLN A 53 -19.00 11.27 -10.41
C GLN A 53 -18.70 9.83 -10.89
N PRO A 54 -18.92 8.81 -10.05
CA PRO A 54 -18.74 7.42 -10.48
C PRO A 54 -19.65 7.15 -11.70
N PRO A 55 -19.20 6.34 -12.68
CA PRO A 55 -20.06 5.84 -13.73
C PRO A 55 -21.36 5.26 -13.13
N SER A 56 -22.50 5.53 -13.76
CA SER A 56 -23.82 5.22 -13.19
C SER A 56 -24.01 3.73 -12.86
N ASP A 57 -23.32 2.86 -13.58
CA ASP A 57 -23.29 1.40 -13.42
C ASP A 57 -22.48 0.92 -12.20
N LEU A 58 -21.61 1.78 -11.65
CA LEU A 58 -20.73 1.49 -10.51
C LEU A 58 -21.14 2.21 -9.22
N LYS A 59 -22.24 2.95 -9.21
CA LYS A 59 -22.67 3.79 -8.07
C LYS A 59 -22.66 3.08 -6.72
N ASP A 60 -23.12 1.82 -6.67
CA ASP A 60 -23.19 1.03 -5.44
C ASP A 60 -22.02 0.03 -5.28
N ARG A 61 -21.03 0.09 -6.18
CA ARG A 61 -19.86 -0.82 -6.25
C ARG A 61 -18.52 -0.10 -6.20
N LEU A 62 -18.51 1.23 -6.23
CA LEU A 62 -17.31 2.06 -6.18
C LEU A 62 -17.36 2.99 -4.96
N LEU A 63 -16.36 2.89 -4.11
CA LEU A 63 -16.14 3.79 -2.98
C LEU A 63 -14.86 4.60 -3.22
N PRO A 64 -14.94 5.86 -3.67
CA PRO A 64 -13.76 6.71 -3.78
C PRO A 64 -13.29 7.15 -2.39
N VAL A 65 -11.99 7.07 -2.16
CA VAL A 65 -11.32 7.58 -0.96
C VAL A 65 -10.13 8.40 -1.43
N GLY A 66 -10.20 9.70 -1.20
CA GLY A 66 -9.15 10.65 -1.51
C GLY A 66 -8.07 10.68 -0.42
N PHE A 67 -6.89 11.10 -0.86
CA PHE A 67 -5.73 11.34 -0.01
C PHE A 67 -4.87 12.40 -0.70
N THR A 68 -4.10 13.15 0.08
CA THR A 68 -3.21 14.18 -0.47
C THR A 68 -1.76 13.93 -0.07
N THR A 69 -1.52 13.59 1.20
CA THR A 69 -0.17 13.40 1.71
C THR A 69 0.25 11.94 1.71
N ILE A 70 1.56 11.70 1.82
CA ILE A 70 2.08 10.34 2.04
C ILE A 70 1.57 9.73 3.35
N PHE A 71 1.34 10.55 4.38
CA PHE A 71 0.82 10.08 5.67
C PHE A 71 -0.62 9.58 5.54
N ASP A 72 -1.45 10.34 4.83
CA ASP A 72 -2.83 9.96 4.50
C ASP A 72 -2.85 8.64 3.75
N TYR A 73 -2.04 8.54 2.68
CA TYR A 73 -1.94 7.35 1.85
C TYR A 73 -1.56 6.11 2.66
N LEU A 74 -0.50 6.18 3.48
CA LEU A 74 -0.02 5.02 4.24
C LEU A 74 -1.04 4.55 5.28
N PHE A 75 -1.72 5.50 5.93
CA PHE A 75 -2.75 5.19 6.89
C PHE A 75 -3.98 4.56 6.22
N LEU A 76 -4.51 5.21 5.17
CA LEU A 76 -5.68 4.73 4.45
C LEU A 76 -5.43 3.39 3.75
N LEU A 77 -4.22 3.16 3.23
CA LEU A 77 -3.83 1.87 2.67
C LEU A 77 -3.94 0.76 3.71
N ARG A 78 -3.50 1.00 4.96
CA ARG A 78 -3.65 0.03 6.04
C ARG A 78 -5.12 -0.28 6.30
N GLU A 79 -5.94 0.76 6.48
CA GLU A 79 -7.36 0.59 6.79
C GLU A 79 -8.10 -0.13 5.64
N ALA A 80 -7.79 0.21 4.39
CA ALA A 80 -8.35 -0.45 3.22
C ALA A 80 -7.97 -1.93 3.14
N CYS A 81 -6.69 -2.27 3.37
CA CYS A 81 -6.25 -3.67 3.39
C CYS A 81 -6.91 -4.47 4.52
N GLN A 82 -7.03 -3.89 5.71
CA GLN A 82 -7.70 -4.55 6.84
C GLN A 82 -9.19 -4.76 6.59
N ALA A 83 -9.86 -3.78 5.97
CA ALA A 83 -11.26 -3.90 5.56
C ALA A 83 -11.45 -4.95 4.45
N LEU A 84 -10.47 -5.12 3.56
CA LEU A 84 -10.47 -6.13 2.51
C LEU A 84 -10.16 -7.55 3.02
N ALA A 85 -9.42 -7.70 4.13
CA ALA A 85 -8.93 -8.98 4.63
C ALA A 85 -10.01 -10.11 4.73
N PRO A 86 -11.26 -9.85 5.15
CA PRO A 86 -12.33 -10.86 5.16
C PRO A 86 -12.68 -11.44 3.79
N ALA A 87 -12.39 -10.75 2.68
CA ALA A 87 -12.60 -11.25 1.33
C ALA A 87 -11.66 -12.43 0.97
N GLY A 88 -10.56 -12.60 1.73
CA GLY A 88 -9.64 -13.71 1.53
C GLY A 88 -9.07 -13.76 0.10
N PRO A 89 -9.02 -14.94 -0.54
CA PRO A 89 -8.51 -15.09 -1.91
C PRO A 89 -9.30 -14.34 -3.00
N ALA A 90 -10.53 -13.90 -2.70
CA ALA A 90 -11.31 -13.10 -3.64
C ALA A 90 -10.94 -11.60 -3.60
N GLY A 91 -10.12 -11.17 -2.63
CA GLY A 91 -9.64 -9.80 -2.51
C GLY A 91 -8.45 -9.53 -3.43
N LEU A 92 -8.48 -8.38 -4.11
CA LEU A 92 -7.37 -7.86 -4.91
C LEU A 92 -6.90 -6.53 -4.34
N VAL A 93 -5.60 -6.42 -4.06
CA VAL A 93 -4.93 -5.16 -3.75
C VAL A 93 -4.08 -4.74 -4.94
N LEU A 94 -4.49 -3.67 -5.63
CA LEU A 94 -3.81 -3.12 -6.79
C LEU A 94 -3.06 -1.83 -6.42
N LEU A 95 -1.73 -1.92 -6.26
CA LEU A 95 -0.89 -0.81 -5.77
C LEU A 95 -0.30 0.00 -6.93
N ALA A 96 -1.15 0.79 -7.60
CA ALA A 96 -0.78 1.61 -8.76
C ALA A 96 -0.38 3.06 -8.42
N ALA A 97 -0.44 3.46 -7.15
CA ALA A 97 -0.11 4.82 -6.73
C ALA A 97 1.39 5.11 -6.88
N ALA A 98 1.73 6.31 -7.36
CA ALA A 98 3.10 6.82 -7.36
C ALA A 98 3.42 7.39 -5.96
N VAL A 99 3.94 6.52 -5.09
CA VAL A 99 4.24 6.85 -3.69
C VAL A 99 5.59 7.56 -3.58
N SER A 100 5.65 8.68 -2.86
CA SER A 100 6.90 9.40 -2.59
C SER A 100 7.93 8.49 -1.90
N ASP A 101 9.16 8.47 -2.41
CA ASP A 101 10.27 7.74 -1.79
C ASP A 101 10.89 8.49 -0.59
N PHE A 102 10.65 9.79 -0.51
CA PHE A 102 11.21 10.69 0.50
C PHE A 102 10.11 11.59 1.09
N TYR A 103 10.29 11.99 2.34
CA TYR A 103 9.36 12.87 3.07
C TYR A 103 10.10 13.73 4.10
N VAL A 104 9.43 14.78 4.60
CA VAL A 104 9.91 15.58 5.74
C VAL A 104 9.12 15.15 6.99
N PRO A 105 9.77 14.68 8.06
CA PRO A 105 9.10 14.41 9.33
C PRO A 105 8.44 15.66 9.89
N GLU A 106 7.27 15.54 10.53
CA GLU A 106 6.53 16.68 11.07
C GLU A 106 7.35 17.50 12.10
N ALA A 107 8.15 16.84 12.93
CA ALA A 107 9.06 17.50 13.85
C ALA A 107 10.15 18.34 13.15
N GLU A 108 10.43 18.07 11.88
CA GLU A 108 11.39 18.79 11.04
C GLU A 108 10.69 19.75 10.05
N MET A 109 9.35 19.74 9.97
CA MET A 109 8.59 20.61 9.07
C MET A 109 8.56 22.05 9.58
N ALA A 110 8.90 23.01 8.72
CA ALA A 110 8.76 24.42 9.02
C ALA A 110 7.26 24.78 9.18
N THR A 111 6.91 25.42 10.28
CA THR A 111 5.53 25.87 10.55
C THR A 111 5.13 27.04 9.66
N GLU A 112 6.11 27.84 9.25
CA GLU A 112 5.92 29.05 8.45
C GLU A 112 6.62 28.95 7.11
N LYS A 113 6.22 29.81 6.18
CA LYS A 113 6.86 29.93 4.87
C LYS A 113 8.37 30.18 5.03
N ILE A 114 9.18 29.29 4.44
CA ILE A 114 10.64 29.44 4.39
C ILE A 114 10.99 30.73 3.62
N GLN A 115 11.79 31.60 4.24
CA GLN A 115 12.11 32.92 3.70
C GLN A 115 13.32 32.89 2.78
N SER A 116 13.20 33.46 1.58
CA SER A 116 14.24 33.44 0.55
C SER A 116 15.30 34.54 0.67
N ARG A 117 15.17 35.45 1.64
CA ARG A 117 16.04 36.64 1.77
C ARG A 117 17.21 36.46 2.74
N ALA A 118 17.23 35.35 3.50
CA ALA A 118 18.19 35.15 4.58
C ALA A 118 19.46 34.38 4.16
N HIS A 119 19.43 33.64 3.06
CA HIS A 119 20.52 32.77 2.60
C HIS A 119 20.64 32.78 1.07
N ASP A 120 21.86 32.53 0.57
CA ASP A 120 22.11 32.30 -0.85
C ASP A 120 21.77 30.83 -1.19
N GLY A 121 20.51 30.58 -1.53
CA GLY A 121 20.00 29.25 -1.90
C GLY A 121 19.13 28.55 -0.84
N LEU A 122 18.67 27.34 -1.18
CA LEU A 122 17.82 26.50 -0.33
C LEU A 122 18.31 25.04 -0.36
N THR A 123 18.63 24.50 0.81
CA THR A 123 18.92 23.07 1.00
C THR A 123 17.72 22.39 1.65
N VAL A 124 17.13 21.42 0.95
CA VAL A 124 16.03 20.60 1.48
C VAL A 124 16.57 19.24 1.90
N GLN A 125 16.47 18.93 3.19
CA GLN A 125 16.81 17.61 3.71
C GLN A 125 15.54 16.77 3.80
N LEU A 126 15.59 15.55 3.25
CA LEU A 126 14.47 14.61 3.24
C LEU A 126 14.89 13.28 3.87
N ARG A 127 13.94 12.59 4.49
CA ARG A 127 14.10 11.23 5.02
C ARG A 127 13.49 10.21 4.07
N ASN A 128 14.02 9.00 4.04
CA ASN A 128 13.42 7.90 3.28
C ASN A 128 12.08 7.49 3.89
N VAL A 129 11.07 7.30 3.04
CA VAL A 129 9.80 6.70 3.44
C VAL A 129 10.03 5.22 3.74
N PRO A 130 9.55 4.70 4.90
CA PRO A 130 9.60 3.28 5.19
C PRO A 130 8.96 2.46 4.06
N LYS A 131 9.59 1.36 3.66
CA LYS A 131 9.10 0.54 2.54
C LYS A 131 7.89 -0.30 2.99
N MET A 132 6.70 0.30 2.95
CA MET A 132 5.47 -0.27 3.51
C MET A 132 4.81 -1.36 2.66
N LEU A 133 5.29 -1.63 1.44
CA LEU A 133 4.73 -2.68 0.58
C LEU A 133 4.70 -4.05 1.25
N GLY A 134 5.73 -4.40 2.03
CA GLY A 134 5.77 -5.67 2.76
C GLY A 134 4.69 -5.79 3.84
N ALA A 135 4.23 -4.67 4.40
CA ALA A 135 3.20 -4.66 5.44
C ALA A 135 1.79 -4.98 4.90
N VAL A 136 1.56 -4.80 3.59
CA VAL A 136 0.29 -5.14 2.95
C VAL A 136 -0.04 -6.62 3.15
N ARG A 137 0.97 -7.51 3.08
CA ARG A 137 0.80 -8.93 3.31
C ARG A 137 0.40 -9.24 4.76
N GLU A 138 0.82 -8.44 5.73
CA GLU A 138 0.38 -8.59 7.12
C GLU A 138 -1.07 -8.15 7.31
N TRP A 139 -1.49 -7.10 6.60
CA TRP A 139 -2.83 -6.52 6.73
C TRP A 139 -3.91 -7.30 5.96
N ALA A 140 -3.56 -7.87 4.80
CA ALA A 140 -4.44 -8.65 3.93
C ALA A 140 -3.75 -9.95 3.47
N PRO A 141 -3.54 -10.94 4.37
CA PRO A 141 -2.63 -12.06 4.12
C PRO A 141 -3.03 -12.96 2.96
N LYS A 142 -4.33 -13.12 2.73
CA LYS A 142 -4.87 -14.02 1.70
C LYS A 142 -5.28 -13.30 0.42
N ALA A 143 -5.22 -11.97 0.38
CA ALA A 143 -5.55 -11.22 -0.82
C ALA A 143 -4.47 -11.40 -1.88
N PHE A 144 -4.86 -11.33 -3.15
CA PHE A 144 -3.92 -11.19 -4.25
C PHE A 144 -3.36 -9.77 -4.25
N VAL A 145 -2.04 -9.61 -4.21
CA VAL A 145 -1.36 -8.31 -4.17
C VAL A 145 -0.57 -8.11 -5.45
N LEU A 146 -1.00 -7.13 -6.24
CA LEU A 146 -0.30 -6.69 -7.44
C LEU A 146 0.32 -5.31 -7.18
N SER A 147 1.62 -5.20 -7.42
CA SER A 147 2.34 -3.92 -7.30
C SER A 147 2.82 -3.39 -8.64
N PHE A 148 3.08 -2.09 -8.72
CA PHE A 148 3.60 -1.46 -9.94
C PHE A 148 5.08 -1.09 -9.80
N LYS A 149 5.81 -1.26 -10.90
CA LYS A 149 7.19 -0.82 -11.04
C LYS A 149 7.38 -0.03 -12.34
N LEU A 150 7.64 1.25 -12.20
CA LEU A 150 7.94 2.15 -13.30
C LEU A 150 9.44 2.44 -13.34
N GLU A 151 10.06 2.30 -14.52
CA GLU A 151 11.45 2.70 -14.75
C GLU A 151 11.58 3.45 -16.08
N THR A 152 12.67 4.19 -16.25
CA THR A 152 13.03 4.82 -17.53
C THR A 152 14.00 3.97 -18.33
N ASN A 153 14.80 3.13 -17.66
CA ASN A 153 15.77 2.23 -18.27
C ASN A 153 15.21 0.79 -18.35
N PRO A 154 14.98 0.22 -19.55
CA PRO A 154 14.42 -1.11 -19.70
C PRO A 154 15.34 -2.22 -19.15
N ASN A 155 16.66 -2.02 -19.19
CA ASN A 155 17.64 -3.05 -18.82
C ASN A 155 17.59 -3.42 -17.33
N ILE A 156 17.08 -2.52 -16.48
CA ILE A 156 16.97 -2.74 -15.03
C ILE A 156 15.53 -3.07 -14.59
N LEU A 157 14.54 -2.94 -15.48
CA LEU A 157 13.13 -3.03 -15.12
C LEU A 157 12.76 -4.42 -14.60
N LEU A 158 13.11 -5.47 -15.36
CA LEU A 158 12.80 -6.85 -14.99
C LEU A 158 13.54 -7.29 -13.73
N ALA A 159 14.82 -6.95 -13.60
CA ALA A 159 15.60 -7.26 -12.40
C ALA A 159 15.00 -6.60 -11.15
N LYS A 160 14.58 -5.33 -11.25
CA LYS A 160 13.91 -4.62 -10.15
C LYS A 160 12.51 -5.17 -9.84
N ALA A 161 11.76 -5.60 -10.85
CA ALA A 161 10.46 -6.25 -10.67
C ALA A 161 10.61 -7.60 -9.95
N ALA A 162 11.55 -8.45 -10.38
CA ALA A 162 11.87 -9.70 -9.71
C ALA A 162 12.37 -9.48 -8.26
N GLY A 163 13.18 -8.45 -8.03
CA GLY A 163 13.58 -8.04 -6.68
C GLY A 163 12.41 -7.61 -5.80
N ALA A 164 11.41 -6.93 -6.36
CA ALA A 164 10.21 -6.51 -5.64
C ALA A 164 9.32 -7.70 -5.25
N LEU A 165 9.15 -8.71 -6.13
CA LEU A 165 8.46 -9.97 -5.82
C LEU A 165 9.05 -10.61 -4.55
N LYS A 166 10.37 -10.83 -4.55
CA LYS A 166 11.07 -11.49 -3.44
C LYS A 166 11.02 -10.66 -2.15
N LYS A 167 11.26 -9.35 -2.27
CA LYS A 167 11.37 -8.44 -1.12
C LYS A 167 10.03 -8.21 -0.41
N TYR A 168 8.96 -8.04 -1.18
CA TYR A 168 7.65 -7.63 -0.63
C TYR A 168 6.63 -8.76 -0.58
N LYS A 169 6.96 -9.95 -1.12
CA LYS A 169 6.07 -11.12 -1.15
C LYS A 169 4.71 -10.80 -1.79
N VAL A 170 4.75 -10.00 -2.85
CA VAL A 170 3.60 -9.70 -3.70
C VAL A 170 3.42 -10.81 -4.73
N ASP A 171 2.19 -11.00 -5.21
CA ASP A 171 1.84 -12.11 -6.10
C ASP A 171 2.19 -11.80 -7.56
N ALA A 172 2.18 -10.51 -7.93
CA ALA A 172 2.61 -10.05 -9.25
C ALA A 172 3.18 -8.62 -9.18
N VAL A 173 4.03 -8.31 -10.17
CA VAL A 173 4.54 -6.95 -10.42
C VAL A 173 4.18 -6.55 -11.84
N CYS A 174 3.33 -5.55 -12.00
CA CYS A 174 3.11 -4.88 -13.28
C CYS A 174 4.26 -3.88 -13.51
N SER A 175 4.98 -4.04 -14.60
CA SER A 175 6.21 -3.32 -14.86
C SER A 175 6.18 -2.62 -16.22
N ASN A 176 6.56 -1.35 -16.24
CA ASN A 176 6.46 -0.49 -17.43
C ASN A 176 7.69 0.40 -17.58
N VAL A 177 8.01 0.71 -18.84
CA VAL A 177 8.93 1.79 -19.19
C VAL A 177 8.12 3.08 -19.38
N LEU A 178 8.59 4.19 -18.81
CA LEU A 178 7.86 5.48 -18.84
C LEU A 178 7.43 5.90 -20.25
N HIS A 179 8.29 5.71 -21.25
CA HIS A 179 8.02 6.13 -22.63
C HIS A 179 6.97 5.28 -23.35
N THR A 180 6.69 4.06 -22.87
CA THR A 180 5.76 3.10 -23.51
C THR A 180 4.58 2.74 -22.60
N ILE A 181 4.33 3.53 -21.55
CA ILE A 181 3.32 3.25 -20.52
C ILE A 181 1.89 3.14 -21.08
N ARG A 182 1.61 3.74 -22.24
CA ARG A 182 0.31 3.66 -22.92
C ARG A 182 0.19 2.53 -23.93
N ASP A 183 1.30 1.87 -24.25
CA ASP A 183 1.36 0.91 -25.35
C ASP A 183 1.28 -0.53 -24.83
N TRP A 184 2.09 -0.86 -23.82
CA TRP A 184 2.08 -2.18 -23.19
C TRP A 184 2.64 -2.15 -21.77
N VAL A 185 2.32 -3.21 -21.03
CA VAL A 185 2.81 -3.50 -19.67
C VAL A 185 3.41 -4.91 -19.67
N THR A 186 4.39 -5.17 -18.79
CA THR A 186 4.92 -6.52 -18.55
C THR A 186 4.55 -6.96 -17.14
N ILE A 187 3.79 -8.05 -17.01
CA ILE A 187 3.47 -8.64 -15.71
C ILE A 187 4.52 -9.69 -15.38
N VAL A 188 5.15 -9.55 -14.22
CA VAL A 188 6.16 -10.47 -13.69
C VAL A 188 5.55 -11.19 -12.50
N GLU A 189 5.56 -12.52 -12.54
CA GLU A 189 5.02 -13.41 -11.51
C GLU A 189 6.13 -14.33 -10.99
N PRO A 190 6.01 -14.88 -9.77
CA PRO A 190 6.88 -15.96 -9.32
C PRO A 190 6.72 -17.17 -10.24
N ASP A 191 7.81 -17.87 -10.52
CA ASP A 191 7.73 -19.15 -11.22
C ASP A 191 6.79 -20.09 -10.45
N PRO A 192 5.90 -20.83 -11.15
CA PRO A 192 5.12 -21.87 -10.51
C PRO A 192 6.10 -22.84 -9.87
N VAL A 193 5.99 -23.04 -8.55
CA VAL A 193 6.77 -24.05 -7.85
C VAL A 193 6.36 -25.39 -8.45
N VAL A 194 7.13 -25.87 -9.43
CA VAL A 194 7.09 -27.27 -9.85
C VAL A 194 7.44 -28.02 -8.58
N GLY A 195 6.49 -28.79 -8.05
CA GLY A 195 6.72 -29.61 -6.87
C GLY A 195 7.85 -30.58 -7.17
N THR A 196 9.07 -30.22 -6.85
CA THR A 196 10.17 -31.16 -6.73
C THR A 196 9.81 -32.00 -5.52
N GLY A 197 9.43 -33.24 -5.80
CA GLY A 197 9.44 -34.29 -4.78
C GLY A 197 10.76 -34.24 -4.02
N ASP A 198 10.64 -34.49 -2.73
CA ASP A 198 11.71 -34.91 -1.83
C ASP A 198 12.84 -35.65 -2.57
N ASP A 199 14.06 -35.11 -2.49
CA ASP A 199 15.37 -35.79 -2.50
C ASP A 199 16.51 -34.90 -3.05
N GLY A 200 17.37 -34.40 -2.15
CA GLY A 200 18.80 -34.18 -2.39
C GLY A 200 19.28 -32.94 -3.16
N ASP A 201 19.82 -31.96 -2.42
CA ASP A 201 20.82 -30.98 -2.90
C ASP A 201 22.07 -31.71 -3.44
N PRO A 202 22.56 -31.39 -4.66
CA PRO A 202 23.61 -30.38 -4.83
C PRO A 202 23.49 -29.58 -6.14
N GLY A 203 23.45 -28.25 -6.10
CA GLY A 203 23.52 -27.48 -7.35
C GLY A 203 23.47 -25.96 -7.26
N SER A 204 24.26 -25.33 -6.38
CA SER A 204 24.31 -23.85 -6.27
C SER A 204 25.21 -23.14 -7.30
N ASP A 205 25.65 -23.78 -8.39
CA ASP A 205 26.78 -23.29 -9.21
C ASP A 205 26.44 -22.89 -10.66
N THR A 206 25.17 -22.79 -11.03
CA THR A 206 24.79 -22.59 -12.45
C THR A 206 24.27 -21.19 -12.82
N LEU A 207 23.98 -20.31 -11.86
CA LEU A 207 23.45 -18.97 -12.19
C LEU A 207 24.54 -17.88 -12.36
N ASP A 208 25.72 -18.06 -11.77
CA ASP A 208 26.82 -17.08 -11.87
C ASP A 208 27.63 -17.19 -13.18
N LYS A 209 27.43 -18.25 -13.98
CA LYS A 209 28.15 -18.45 -15.26
C LYS A 209 27.50 -17.78 -16.48
N LEU A 210 26.30 -17.21 -16.34
CA LEU A 210 25.57 -16.60 -17.47
C LEU A 210 25.67 -15.06 -17.52
N LEU A 211 26.41 -14.42 -16.60
CA LEU A 211 26.55 -12.96 -16.54
C LEU A 211 27.96 -12.45 -16.89
N THR A 212 28.87 -13.31 -17.33
CA THR A 212 30.27 -12.91 -17.65
C THR A 212 30.62 -13.01 -19.14
N GLU A 213 29.69 -13.40 -20.01
CA GLU A 213 29.89 -13.34 -21.46
C GLU A 213 28.67 -12.71 -22.13
N ASN A 214 28.69 -11.37 -22.22
CA ASN A 214 28.24 -10.54 -23.34
C ASN A 214 28.52 -9.06 -23.05
#